data_AF-A0A517L8Z2-F1
#
_entry.id   AF-A0A517L8Z2-F1
#
_cell.length_a   1.000
_cell.length_b   1.000
_cell.length_c   1.000
_cell.angle_alpha   90.00
_cell.angle_beta   90.00
_cell.angle_gamma   90.00
#
_symmetry.space_group_name_H-M   'P 1'
#
loop_
_entity.id
_entity.type
_entity.pdbx_description
1 polymer ?
#
loop_
_entity_poly.entity_id
_entity_poly.type
_entity_poly.pdbx_seq_one_letter_code
_entity_poly.pdbx_strand_id
1 'polypeptide(L)'
;MGLLAKLTGTAIATTAPPTLGWLWYTRATTIIPYPTTSPDFSSATTQKFNPGNNPPKCHDMAIRTVPLDDLQTTDQETLTRRFCQGIWSGPGFEIQRRFLARKYRHLDGRWDHLWEKADLRSSRYDVGTKIADHFEVVERTDEKVPILLL
;
A
#
# COMPACT_ATOMS: atom_id res chain seq x y z
N MET A 1 40.90 -17.96 -17.08
CA MET A 1 39.72 -18.69 -16.56
C MET A 1 39.14 -18.16 -15.24
N GLY A 2 39.79 -17.24 -14.48
CA GLY A 2 39.34 -16.87 -13.13
C GLY A 2 38.46 -15.61 -12.96
N LEU A 3 38.35 -14.75 -13.98
CA LEU A 3 37.61 -13.48 -13.85
C LEU A 3 36.11 -13.64 -14.16
N LEU A 4 35.79 -14.42 -15.21
CA LEU A 4 34.41 -14.73 -15.60
C LEU A 4 33.68 -15.56 -14.53
N ALA A 5 34.36 -16.53 -13.92
CA ALA A 5 33.79 -17.35 -12.83
C ALA A 5 33.48 -16.53 -11.55
N LYS A 6 34.28 -15.48 -11.26
CA LYS A 6 34.04 -14.57 -10.13
C LYS A 6 32.87 -13.62 -10.40
N LEU A 7 32.71 -13.15 -11.64
CA LEU A 7 31.57 -12.32 -12.05
C LEU A 7 30.25 -13.09 -12.06
N THR A 8 30.22 -14.35 -12.50
CA THR A 8 29.00 -15.20 -12.39
C THR A 8 28.69 -15.59 -10.96
N GLY A 9 29.69 -15.92 -10.14
CA GLY A 9 29.47 -16.25 -8.72
C GLY A 9 28.93 -15.08 -7.87
N THR A 10 29.37 -13.85 -8.15
CA THR A 10 28.89 -12.64 -7.44
C THR A 10 27.53 -12.15 -7.92
N ALA A 11 27.20 -12.26 -9.22
CA ALA A 11 25.89 -11.89 -9.74
C ALA A 11 24.76 -12.81 -9.23
N ILE A 12 25.01 -14.11 -9.10
CA ILE A 12 24.02 -15.07 -8.58
C ILE A 12 23.83 -14.89 -7.06
N ALA A 13 24.92 -14.70 -6.30
CA ALA A 13 24.84 -14.57 -4.85
C ALA A 13 24.22 -13.25 -4.36
N THR A 14 24.29 -12.17 -5.15
CA THR A 14 23.73 -10.85 -4.76
C THR A 14 22.28 -10.67 -5.18
N THR A 15 21.83 -11.31 -6.26
CA THR A 15 20.44 -11.20 -6.75
C THR A 15 19.53 -12.30 -6.24
N ALA A 16 20.06 -13.48 -5.87
CA ALA A 16 19.24 -14.58 -5.35
C ALA A 16 18.52 -14.26 -4.03
N PRO A 17 19.13 -13.64 -3.00
CA PRO A 17 18.44 -13.41 -1.75
C PRO A 17 17.26 -12.41 -1.86
N PRO A 18 17.39 -11.25 -2.55
CA PRO A 18 16.25 -10.35 -2.77
C PRO A 18 15.16 -10.97 -3.63
N THR A 19 15.52 -11.69 -4.71
CA THR A 19 14.53 -12.31 -5.60
C THR A 19 13.80 -13.47 -4.94
N LEU A 20 14.50 -14.35 -4.21
CA LEU A 20 13.88 -15.42 -3.43
C LEU A 20 13.01 -14.87 -2.30
N GLY A 21 13.49 -13.83 -1.59
CA GLY A 21 12.71 -13.16 -0.56
C GLY A 21 11.43 -12.54 -1.14
N TRP A 22 11.53 -11.88 -2.29
CA TRP A 22 10.38 -11.33 -3.00
C TRP A 22 9.39 -12.41 -3.44
N LEU A 23 9.86 -13.46 -4.12
CA LEU A 23 9.03 -14.59 -4.56
C LEU A 23 8.33 -15.26 -3.38
N TRP A 24 9.02 -15.46 -2.26
CA TRP A 24 8.44 -16.03 -1.05
C TRP A 24 7.39 -15.11 -0.42
N TYR A 25 7.64 -13.80 -0.42
CA TYR A 25 6.73 -12.78 0.12
C TYR A 25 5.46 -12.62 -0.72
N THR A 26 5.56 -12.77 -2.05
CA THR A 26 4.46 -12.59 -3.00
C THR A 26 3.82 -13.90 -3.47
N ARG A 27 4.27 -15.07 -3.00
CA ARG A 27 3.85 -16.40 -3.49
C ARG A 27 2.34 -16.66 -3.50
N ALA A 28 1.57 -15.95 -2.66
CA ALA A 28 0.13 -16.10 -2.54
C ALA A 28 -0.65 -14.92 -3.13
N THR A 29 0.03 -14.03 -3.86
CA THR A 29 -0.55 -12.83 -4.45
C THR A 29 -0.54 -12.96 -5.97
N THR A 30 -1.70 -12.80 -6.59
CA THR A 30 -1.86 -12.73 -8.03
C THR A 30 -2.07 -11.28 -8.46
N ILE A 31 -1.28 -10.82 -9.42
CA ILE A 31 -1.47 -9.50 -10.03
C ILE A 31 -2.33 -9.72 -11.28
N ILE A 32 -3.49 -9.08 -11.32
CA ILE A 32 -4.39 -9.13 -12.46
C ILE A 32 -4.75 -7.72 -12.93
N PRO A 33 -5.15 -7.53 -14.20
CA PRO A 33 -5.60 -6.23 -14.68
C PRO A 33 -6.81 -5.77 -13.87
N TYR A 34 -6.77 -4.51 -13.41
CA TYR A 34 -7.91 -3.93 -12.74
C TYR A 34 -9.04 -3.69 -13.77
N PRO A 35 -10.30 -4.09 -13.51
CA PRO A 35 -11.37 -4.01 -14.50
C PRO A 35 -11.69 -2.56 -14.90
N THR A 36 -11.62 -2.25 -16.19
CA THR A 36 -11.93 -0.89 -16.71
C THR A 36 -13.40 -0.50 -16.57
N THR A 37 -14.27 -1.46 -16.31
CA THR A 37 -15.70 -1.29 -16.03
C THR A 37 -16.03 -1.23 -14.54
N SER A 38 -15.02 -1.14 -13.66
CA SER A 38 -15.22 -1.11 -12.23
C SER A 38 -16.11 0.08 -11.79
N PRO A 39 -17.04 -0.12 -10.84
CA PRO A 39 -17.83 0.97 -10.26
C PRO A 39 -16.98 2.01 -9.52
N ASP A 40 -15.72 1.70 -9.18
CA ASP A 40 -14.83 2.68 -8.55
C ASP A 40 -14.55 3.88 -9.48
N PHE A 41 -14.60 3.69 -10.80
CA PHE A 41 -14.43 4.79 -11.77
C PHE A 41 -15.63 5.73 -11.86
N SER A 42 -16.81 5.28 -11.44
CA SER A 42 -18.04 6.10 -11.43
C SER A 42 -18.42 6.58 -10.03
N SER A 43 -17.63 6.27 -9.00
CA SER A 43 -17.90 6.68 -7.63
C SER A 43 -17.92 8.21 -7.46
N ALA A 44 -18.67 8.70 -6.47
CA ALA A 44 -18.73 10.14 -6.16
C ALA A 44 -17.34 10.70 -5.83
N THR A 45 -16.51 9.93 -5.13
CA THR A 45 -15.12 10.24 -4.82
C THR A 45 -14.30 10.44 -6.10
N THR A 46 -14.37 9.50 -7.04
CA THR A 46 -13.67 9.62 -8.32
C THR A 46 -14.16 10.81 -9.14
N GLN A 47 -15.46 11.06 -9.20
CA GLN A 47 -15.99 12.22 -9.92
C GLN A 47 -15.52 13.55 -9.32
N LYS A 48 -15.39 13.62 -7.99
CA LYS A 48 -14.88 14.80 -7.28
C LYS A 48 -13.41 15.08 -7.61
N PHE A 49 -12.56 14.04 -7.64
CA PHE A 49 -11.11 14.20 -7.83
C PHE A 49 -10.63 14.03 -9.28
N ASN A 50 -11.50 13.54 -10.18
CA ASN A 50 -11.25 13.42 -11.61
C ASN A 50 -12.43 14.00 -12.41
N PRO A 51 -12.70 15.31 -12.33
CA PRO A 51 -13.85 15.94 -12.98
C PRO A 51 -13.79 15.84 -14.52
N GLY A 52 -12.58 15.69 -15.08
CA GLY A 52 -12.37 15.49 -16.52
C GLY A 52 -12.63 14.07 -17.01
N ASN A 53 -12.98 13.13 -16.11
CA ASN A 53 -13.16 11.71 -16.41
C ASN A 53 -11.98 11.12 -17.22
N ASN A 54 -10.76 11.52 -16.85
CA ASN A 54 -9.56 11.07 -17.53
C ASN A 54 -9.39 9.55 -17.35
N PRO A 55 -8.96 8.80 -18.38
CA PRO A 55 -8.74 7.37 -18.26
C PRO A 55 -7.58 7.08 -17.30
N PRO A 56 -7.67 6.02 -16.47
CA PRO A 56 -6.65 5.67 -15.50
C PRO A 56 -5.34 5.29 -16.19
N LYS A 57 -4.23 5.94 -15.81
CA LYS A 57 -2.89 5.66 -16.35
C LYS A 57 -2.24 4.42 -15.75
N CYS A 58 -2.56 4.13 -14.49
CA CYS A 58 -2.09 2.98 -13.74
C CYS A 58 -3.30 2.34 -13.05
N HIS A 59 -3.48 1.05 -13.23
CA HIS A 59 -4.63 0.31 -12.70
C HIS A 59 -4.19 -1.13 -12.42
N ASP A 60 -3.33 -1.26 -11.41
CA ASP A 60 -2.83 -2.56 -10.94
C ASP A 60 -3.76 -3.11 -9.85
N MET A 61 -4.07 -4.40 -9.93
CA MET A 61 -4.81 -5.10 -8.88
C MET A 61 -4.02 -6.30 -8.39
N ALA A 62 -3.79 -6.35 -7.08
CA ALA A 62 -3.15 -7.48 -6.42
C ALA A 62 -4.18 -8.18 -5.54
N ILE A 63 -4.43 -9.46 -5.81
CA ILE A 63 -5.39 -10.28 -5.07
C ILE A 63 -4.62 -11.34 -4.28
N ARG A 64 -5.02 -11.55 -3.04
CA ARG A 64 -4.59 -12.68 -2.22
C ARG A 64 -5.80 -13.32 -1.59
N THR A 65 -6.00 -14.61 -1.86
CA THR A 65 -7.04 -15.40 -1.20
C THR A 65 -6.51 -15.94 0.13
N VAL A 66 -7.29 -15.77 1.20
CA VAL A 66 -6.98 -16.28 2.53
C VAL A 66 -8.10 -17.24 2.94
N PRO A 67 -7.78 -18.49 3.37
CA PRO A 67 -8.78 -19.41 3.91
C PRO A 67 -9.53 -18.79 5.10
N LEU A 68 -10.83 -19.06 5.21
CA LEU A 68 -11.65 -18.54 6.31
C LEU A 68 -11.13 -18.98 7.69
N ASP A 69 -10.66 -20.23 7.79
CA ASP A 69 -10.13 -20.80 9.05
C ASP A 69 -8.84 -20.10 9.53
N ASP A 70 -8.13 -19.39 8.65
CA ASP A 70 -6.94 -18.61 8.99
C ASP A 70 -7.29 -17.20 9.52
N LEU A 71 -8.55 -16.78 9.43
CA LEU A 71 -8.97 -15.45 9.85
C LEU A 71 -9.21 -15.40 11.36
N GLN A 72 -8.68 -14.36 12.01
CA GLN A 72 -8.88 -14.13 13.44
C GLN A 72 -10.29 -13.65 13.80
N THR A 73 -11.04 -13.18 12.81
CA THR A 73 -12.41 -12.67 12.94
C THR A 73 -13.08 -12.70 11.57
N THR A 74 -14.40 -12.76 11.54
CA THR A 74 -15.22 -12.63 10.33
C THR A 74 -15.84 -11.24 10.18
N ASP A 75 -15.57 -10.33 11.11
CA ASP A 75 -16.02 -8.93 11.04
C ASP A 75 -15.26 -8.16 9.95
N GLN A 76 -15.98 -7.79 8.89
CA GLN A 76 -15.42 -7.19 7.68
C GLN A 76 -14.73 -5.86 7.96
N GLU A 77 -15.33 -4.99 8.79
CA GLU A 77 -14.71 -3.71 9.19
C GLU A 77 -13.36 -3.94 9.86
N THR A 78 -13.32 -4.86 10.82
CA THR A 78 -12.09 -5.17 11.56
C THR A 78 -11.03 -5.75 10.64
N LEU A 79 -11.41 -6.62 9.71
CA LEU A 79 -10.48 -7.20 8.72
C LEU A 79 -9.88 -6.10 7.84
N THR A 80 -10.72 -5.26 7.22
CA THR A 80 -10.29 -4.15 6.36
C THR A 80 -9.40 -3.17 7.11
N ARG A 81 -9.80 -2.78 8.32
CA ARG A 81 -9.02 -1.87 9.15
C ARG A 81 -7.67 -2.46 9.53
N ARG A 82 -7.61 -3.72 9.99
CA ARG A 82 -6.34 -4.38 10.34
C ARG A 82 -5.45 -4.59 9.13
N PHE A 83 -6.03 -4.85 7.96
CA PHE A 83 -5.30 -4.93 6.69
C PHE A 83 -4.64 -3.58 6.35
N CYS A 84 -5.39 -2.48 6.38
CA CYS A 84 -4.83 -1.14 6.16
C CYS A 84 -3.76 -0.77 7.19
N GLN A 85 -3.98 -1.06 8.48
CA GLN A 85 -2.97 -0.91 9.53
C GLN A 85 -1.69 -1.68 9.20
N GLY A 86 -1.81 -2.90 8.70
CA GLY A 86 -0.69 -3.74 8.26
C GLY A 86 0.08 -3.16 7.07
N ILE A 87 -0.61 -2.61 6.07
CA ILE A 87 0.02 -1.99 4.89
C ILE A 87 0.86 -0.79 5.30
N TRP A 88 0.25 0.17 6.00
CA TRP A 88 0.90 1.46 6.28
C TRP A 88 1.91 1.38 7.42
N SER A 89 1.67 0.55 8.44
CA SER A 89 2.66 0.33 9.50
C SER A 89 3.73 -0.71 9.13
N GLY A 90 3.56 -1.39 7.99
CA GLY A 90 4.39 -2.48 7.52
C GLY A 90 5.75 -2.06 6.93
N PRO A 91 6.66 -3.04 6.72
CA PRO A 91 8.00 -2.77 6.22
C PRO A 91 8.01 -2.22 4.79
N GLY A 92 6.99 -2.52 3.98
CA GLY A 92 6.89 -2.04 2.60
C GLY A 92 6.80 -0.51 2.50
N PHE A 93 6.03 0.13 3.40
CA PHE A 93 5.91 1.58 3.43
C PHE A 93 6.97 2.26 4.30
N GLU A 94 7.64 1.53 5.19
CA GLU A 94 8.53 2.12 6.20
C GLU A 94 9.69 2.94 5.61
N ILE A 95 10.31 2.47 4.51
CA ILE A 95 11.41 3.20 3.86
C ILE A 95 10.89 4.54 3.31
N GLN A 96 9.79 4.50 2.55
CA GLN A 96 9.15 5.69 1.99
C GLN A 96 8.70 6.64 3.10
N ARG A 97 8.04 6.13 4.14
CA ARG A 97 7.58 6.92 5.30
C ARG A 97 8.73 7.65 6.00
N ARG A 98 9.86 6.99 6.24
CA ARG A 98 11.04 7.62 6.86
C ARG A 98 11.63 8.72 5.97
N PHE A 99 11.66 8.50 4.66
CA PHE A 99 12.08 9.52 3.71
C PHE A 99 11.15 10.74 3.74
N LEU A 100 9.83 10.53 3.65
CA LEU A 100 8.83 11.59 3.72
C LEU A 100 8.88 12.34 5.05
N ALA A 101 9.03 11.62 6.17
CA ALA A 101 9.14 12.22 7.50
C ALA A 101 10.36 13.15 7.61
N ARG A 102 11.52 12.75 7.07
CA ARG A 102 12.71 13.62 7.06
C ARG A 102 12.49 14.88 6.22
N LYS A 103 11.82 14.73 5.07
CA LYS A 103 11.69 15.81 4.09
C LYS A 103 10.58 16.81 4.41
N TYR A 104 9.47 16.35 4.98
CA TYR A 104 8.23 17.15 5.05
C TYR A 104 7.66 17.34 6.46
N ARG A 105 8.00 16.50 7.43
CA ARG A 105 7.38 16.56 8.78
C ARG A 105 7.60 17.88 9.50
N HIS A 106 8.70 18.55 9.23
CA HIS A 106 9.08 19.82 9.87
C HIS A 106 8.37 21.03 9.26
N LEU A 107 7.62 20.86 8.18
CA LEU A 107 6.87 21.94 7.52
C LEU A 107 5.55 22.21 8.26
N ASP A 108 5.07 23.45 8.16
CA ASP A 108 3.81 23.85 8.77
C ASP A 108 2.61 23.09 8.20
N GLY A 109 1.61 22.83 9.04
CA GLY A 109 0.36 22.17 8.66
C GLY A 109 0.44 20.66 8.60
N ARG A 110 1.43 20.03 9.27
CA ARG A 110 1.73 18.59 9.21
C ARG A 110 1.72 17.86 10.55
N TRP A 111 1.27 18.55 11.60
CA TRP A 111 1.22 18.04 12.97
C TRP A 111 0.15 16.95 13.17
N ASP A 112 -0.92 16.97 12.38
CA ASP A 112 -2.04 16.03 12.44
C ASP A 112 -1.85 14.79 11.55
N HIS A 113 -0.71 14.69 10.85
CA HIS A 113 -0.44 13.58 9.95
C HIS A 113 0.11 12.37 10.71
N LEU A 114 -0.25 11.17 10.25
CA LEU A 114 0.28 9.93 10.80
C LEU A 114 1.70 9.68 10.28
N TRP A 115 2.67 9.85 11.18
CA TRP A 115 4.09 9.68 10.89
C TRP A 115 4.69 8.42 11.50
N GLU A 116 4.27 8.08 12.73
CA GLU A 116 4.87 6.96 13.45
C GLU A 116 4.18 5.63 13.16
N LYS A 117 4.96 4.57 13.24
CA LYS A 117 4.45 3.20 13.05
C LYS A 117 3.36 2.85 14.05
N ALA A 118 3.48 3.33 15.29
CA ALA A 118 2.50 3.11 16.34
C ALA A 118 1.15 3.75 15.97
N ASP A 119 1.17 5.02 15.56
CA ASP A 119 -0.03 5.77 15.17
C ASP A 119 -0.74 5.12 13.97
N LEU A 120 0.04 4.68 12.97
CA LEU A 120 -0.50 3.95 11.81
C LEU A 120 -1.13 2.60 12.19
N ARG A 121 -0.61 1.96 13.25
CA ARG A 121 -1.12 0.66 13.71
C ARG A 121 -2.36 0.81 14.59
N SER A 122 -2.52 1.93 15.29
CA SER A 122 -3.71 2.21 16.12
C SER A 122 -4.80 2.99 15.39
N SER A 123 -4.47 3.68 14.29
CA SER A 123 -5.44 4.50 13.55
C SER A 123 -6.59 3.66 13.02
N ARG A 124 -7.79 4.25 13.08
CA ARG A 124 -8.96 3.70 12.41
C ARG A 124 -8.92 3.96 10.91
N TYR A 125 -8.22 5.00 10.44
CA TYR A 125 -8.28 5.50 9.06
C TYR A 125 -9.68 6.05 8.72
N ASP A 126 -10.15 6.99 9.54
CA ASP A 126 -11.37 7.74 9.26
C ASP A 126 -11.15 8.72 8.10
N VAL A 127 -12.22 9.15 7.44
CA VAL A 127 -12.14 10.11 6.33
C VAL A 127 -11.45 11.39 6.78
N GLY A 128 -10.51 11.90 5.97
CA GLY A 128 -9.64 13.03 6.28
C GLY A 128 -8.35 12.65 7.01
N THR A 129 -8.15 11.38 7.38
CA THR A 129 -6.88 10.93 7.97
C THR A 129 -5.76 11.13 6.96
N LYS A 130 -4.73 11.91 7.34
CA LYS A 130 -3.55 12.15 6.50
C LYS A 130 -2.40 11.24 6.90
N ILE A 131 -1.79 10.57 5.93
CA ILE A 131 -0.72 9.59 6.13
C ILE A 131 0.55 10.14 5.50
N ALA A 132 1.55 10.43 6.34
CA ALA A 132 2.89 10.85 5.92
C ALA A 132 2.93 11.89 4.79
N ASP A 133 2.16 12.98 4.93
CA ASP A 133 2.07 14.11 3.99
C ASP A 133 1.24 13.87 2.74
N HIS A 134 1.63 12.90 1.91
CA HIS A 134 1.11 12.80 0.55
C HIS A 134 -0.20 12.03 0.41
N PHE A 135 -0.74 11.44 1.48
CA PHE A 135 -1.92 10.59 1.37
C PHE A 135 -3.03 11.07 2.29
N GLU A 136 -4.26 11.05 1.80
CA GLU A 136 -5.45 11.34 2.59
C GLU A 136 -6.52 10.27 2.35
N VAL A 137 -7.15 9.80 3.42
CA VAL A 137 -8.32 8.91 3.32
C VAL A 137 -9.51 9.73 2.85
N VAL A 138 -10.03 9.40 1.67
CA VAL A 138 -11.13 10.16 1.03
C VAL A 138 -12.50 9.49 1.19
N GLU A 139 -12.50 8.19 1.43
CA GLU A 139 -13.69 7.39 1.63
C GLU A 139 -13.38 6.25 2.61
N ARG A 140 -14.42 5.76 3.29
CA ARG A 140 -14.31 4.60 4.18
C ARG A 140 -15.61 3.80 4.11
N THR A 141 -15.49 2.51 3.87
CA THR A 141 -16.55 1.52 4.07
C THR A 141 -16.00 0.34 4.85
N ASP A 142 -16.86 -0.61 5.22
CA ASP A 142 -16.42 -1.84 5.89
C ASP A 142 -15.50 -2.69 4.98
N GLU A 143 -15.55 -2.50 3.66
CA GLU A 143 -14.81 -3.31 2.68
C GLU A 143 -13.56 -2.61 2.12
N LYS A 144 -13.51 -1.27 2.15
CA LYS A 144 -12.40 -0.51 1.54
C LYS A 144 -12.13 0.83 2.21
N VAL A 145 -10.88 1.26 2.11
CA VAL A 145 -10.40 2.58 2.56
C VAL A 145 -9.62 3.25 1.42
N PRO A 146 -10.31 3.88 0.45
CA PRO A 146 -9.66 4.60 -0.63
C PRO A 146 -8.85 5.79 -0.11
N ILE A 147 -7.65 5.95 -0.67
CA ILE A 147 -6.77 7.07 -0.39
C ILE A 147 -6.51 7.86 -1.66
N LEU A 148 -6.37 9.17 -1.52
CA LEU A 148 -5.90 10.07 -2.57
C LEU A 148 -4.45 10.42 -2.32
N LEU A 149 -3.66 10.47 -3.40
CA LEU A 149 -2.34 11.07 -3.41
C LEU A 149 -2.50 12.59 -3.60
N LEU A 150 -2.10 13.38 -2.61
CA LEU A 150 -2.14 14.84 -2.59
C LEU A 150 -0.95 15.48 -3.31
#